data_AF-A0A917HB60-F1
#
_entry.id   AF-A0A917HB60-F1
#
_cell.length_a   1.000
_cell.length_b   1.000
_cell.length_c   1.000
_cell.angle_alpha   90.00
_cell.angle_beta   90.00
_cell.angle_gamma   90.00
#
_symmetry.space_group_name_H-M   'P 1'
#
loop_
_entity.id
_entity.type
_entity.pdbx_description
1 polymer ?
#
loop_
_entity_poly.entity_id
_entity_poly.type
_entity_poly.pdbx_seq_one_letter_code
_entity_poly.pdbx_strand_id
1 'polypeptide(L)'
;MGAIAGLVLTVAIFLFIFWPERNPFFQADKTRVDYLRERKDAIYDNLRDLNFEYLAGKYPEQDYAEQRTGLEDEAARVIAEIDRLTARGEVGRRSRA
;
A
#
# COMPACT_ATOMS: atom_id res chain seq x y z
N MET A 1 7.47 47.26 27.72
CA MET A 1 6.30 46.38 27.51
C MET A 1 6.27 45.77 26.11
N GLY A 2 6.33 46.55 25.02
CA GLY A 2 6.29 46.01 23.65
C GLY A 2 7.42 45.04 23.27
N ALA A 3 8.66 45.30 23.73
CA ALA A 3 9.80 44.42 23.45
C ALA A 3 9.65 43.02 24.09
N ILE A 4 9.07 42.96 25.29
CA ILE A 4 8.81 41.70 26.00
C ILE A 4 7.67 40.94 25.31
N ALA A 5 6.61 41.64 24.90
CA ALA A 5 5.52 41.04 24.12
C ALA A 5 6.02 40.48 22.77
N GLY A 6 6.93 41.21 22.09
CA GLY A 6 7.56 40.75 20.85
C GLY A 6 8.43 39.51 21.06
N LEU A 7 9.23 39.47 22.12
CA LEU A 7 10.05 38.30 22.47
C LEU A 7 9.17 37.07 22.74
N VAL A 8 8.10 37.23 23.52
CA VAL A 8 7.16 36.14 23.85
C VAL A 8 6.45 35.63 22.59
N LEU A 9 6.00 36.54 21.72
CA LEU A 9 5.37 36.15 20.45
C LEU A 9 6.36 35.40 19.54
N THR A 10 7.61 35.86 19.50
CA THR A 10 8.66 35.19 18.72
C THR A 10 8.89 33.78 19.23
N VAL A 11 9.08 33.60 20.54
CA VAL A 11 9.25 32.27 21.14
C VAL A 11 8.02 31.39 20.90
N ALA A 12 6.80 31.93 20.99
CA ALA A 12 5.58 31.19 20.72
C ALA A 12 5.47 30.72 19.26
N ILE A 13 5.85 31.57 18.29
CA ILE A 13 5.88 31.19 16.86
C ILE A 13 6.95 30.12 16.61
N PHE A 14 8.12 30.25 17.23
CA PHE A 14 9.18 29.24 17.14
C PHE A 14 8.70 27.93 17.74
N LEU A 15 8.09 27.93 18.92
CA LEU A 15 7.50 26.72 19.49
C LEU A 15 6.42 26.18 18.58
N PHE A 16 5.54 26.98 17.99
CA PHE A 16 4.50 26.50 17.07
C PHE A 16 5.09 25.85 15.79
N ILE A 17 6.14 26.43 15.20
CA ILE A 17 6.83 25.88 14.02
C ILE A 17 7.63 24.63 14.36
N PHE A 18 8.34 24.65 15.50
CA PHE A 18 9.22 23.57 15.96
C PHE A 18 8.54 22.59 16.91
N TRP A 19 7.22 22.68 17.08
CA TRP A 19 6.38 21.66 17.69
C TRP A 19 5.75 20.89 16.54
N PRO A 20 6.50 19.97 15.89
CA PRO A 20 5.91 19.05 14.96
C PRO A 20 4.94 18.19 15.78
N GLU A 21 3.67 18.54 15.71
CA GLU A 21 2.59 17.60 15.91
C GLU A 21 2.95 16.37 15.07
N ARG A 22 3.32 15.31 15.77
CA ARG A 22 3.92 14.05 15.29
C ARG A 22 3.89 13.88 13.77
N ASN A 23 5.03 14.18 13.16
CA ASN A 23 5.46 13.71 11.84
C ASN A 23 4.32 13.51 10.82
N PRO A 24 4.00 14.49 9.94
CA PRO A 24 3.06 14.28 8.83
C PRO A 24 3.53 13.18 7.84
N PHE A 25 4.76 12.68 8.02
CA PHE A 25 5.35 11.52 7.36
C PHE A 25 5.25 10.22 8.17
N PHE A 26 4.32 10.08 9.11
CA PHE A 26 3.85 8.74 9.51
C PHE A 26 3.09 8.12 8.32
N GLN A 27 3.81 7.86 7.23
CA GLN A 27 3.48 6.76 6.34
C GLN A 27 3.62 5.53 7.23
N ALA A 28 2.51 5.03 7.76
CA ALA A 28 2.52 3.77 8.48
C ALA A 28 3.29 2.77 7.59
N ASP A 29 4.44 2.27 8.03
CA ASP A 29 5.28 1.39 7.22
C ASP A 29 4.39 0.31 6.62
N LYS A 30 4.19 0.27 5.31
CA LYS A 30 3.24 -0.68 4.71
C LYS A 30 3.52 -2.07 5.27
N THR A 31 2.51 -2.72 5.85
CA THR A 31 2.73 -4.08 6.34
C THR A 31 2.97 -4.99 5.15
N ARG A 32 3.63 -6.14 5.36
CA ARG A 32 3.80 -7.12 4.29
C ARG A 32 2.45 -7.52 3.68
N VAL A 33 1.39 -7.57 4.48
CA VAL A 33 0.03 -7.86 4.04
C VAL A 33 -0.51 -6.77 3.12
N ASP A 34 -0.25 -5.49 3.42
CA ASP A 34 -0.71 -4.38 2.57
C ASP A 34 -0.05 -4.43 1.19
N TYR A 35 1.26 -4.70 1.14
CA TYR A 35 1.96 -4.90 -0.12
C TYR A 35 1.39 -6.08 -0.93
N LEU A 36 1.08 -7.19 -0.27
CA LEU A 36 0.51 -8.36 -0.95
C LEU A 36 -0.91 -8.09 -1.46
N ARG A 37 -1.71 -7.27 -0.75
CA ARG A 37 -3.02 -6.83 -1.22
C ARG A 37 -2.91 -5.99 -2.49
N GLU A 38 -1.99 -5.02 -2.51
CA GLU A 38 -1.71 -4.22 -3.71
C GLU A 38 -1.25 -5.11 -4.87
N ARG A 39 -0.38 -6.10 -4.60
CA ARG A 39 0.06 -7.06 -5.62
C ARG A 39 -1.10 -7.90 -6.17
N LYS A 40 -1.99 -8.38 -5.31
CA LYS A 40 -3.20 -9.13 -5.70
C LYS A 40 -4.10 -8.28 -6.61
N ASP A 41 -4.30 -7.01 -6.28
CA ASP A 41 -5.13 -6.11 -7.10
C ASP A 41 -4.49 -5.88 -8.48
N ALA A 42 -3.17 -5.68 -8.55
CA ALA A 42 -2.44 -5.57 -9.82
C ALA A 42 -2.55 -6.83 -10.69
N ILE A 43 -2.51 -8.04 -10.11
CA ILE A 43 -2.68 -9.29 -10.85
C ILE A 43 -4.11 -9.39 -11.42
N TYR A 44 -5.13 -8.98 -10.66
CA TYR A 44 -6.51 -8.98 -11.16
C TYR A 44 -6.74 -7.98 -12.29
N ASP A 45 -6.15 -6.79 -12.20
CA ASP A 45 -6.17 -5.83 -13.30
C ASP A 45 -5.50 -6.41 -14.55
N ASN A 46 -4.34 -7.06 -14.39
CA ASN A 46 -3.65 -7.72 -15.51
C ASN A 46 -4.48 -8.86 -16.13
N LEU A 47 -5.18 -9.67 -15.32
CA LEU A 47 -6.08 -10.72 -15.82
C LEU A 47 -7.24 -10.13 -16.62
N ARG A 48 -7.82 -9.03 -16.12
CA ARG A 48 -8.90 -8.32 -16.80
C ARG A 48 -8.41 -7.78 -18.14
N ASP A 49 -7.27 -7.10 -18.14
CA ASP A 49 -6.69 -6.51 -19.34
C ASP A 49 -6.29 -7.60 -20.35
N LEU A 50 -5.70 -8.71 -19.90
CA LEU A 50 -5.39 -9.86 -20.75
C LEU A 50 -6.65 -10.42 -21.45
N ASN A 51 -7.75 -10.56 -20.71
CA ASN A 51 -9.01 -11.02 -21.29
C ASN A 51 -9.58 -10.02 -22.30
N PHE A 52 -9.45 -8.71 -22.05
CA PHE A 52 -9.83 -7.69 -23.04
C PHE A 52 -8.96 -7.74 -24.29
N GLU A 53 -7.64 -7.89 -24.14
CA GLU A 53 -6.72 -7.98 -25.28
C GLU A 53 -6.95 -9.27 -26.11
N TYR A 54 -7.29 -10.38 -25.46
CA TYR A 54 -7.69 -11.62 -26.13
C TYR A 54 -8.99 -11.43 -26.93
N LEU A 55 -10.02 -10.85 -26.32
CA LEU A 55 -11.29 -10.56 -27.01
C LEU A 55 -11.13 -9.57 -28.16
N ALA A 56 -10.11 -8.69 -28.10
CA ALA A 56 -9.72 -7.80 -29.19
C ALA A 56 -8.95 -8.51 -30.32
N GLY A 57 -8.62 -9.80 -30.17
CA GLY A 57 -7.89 -10.59 -31.16
C GLY A 57 -6.38 -10.35 -31.19
N LYS A 58 -5.81 -9.76 -30.14
CA LYS A 58 -4.37 -9.43 -30.08
C LYS A 58 -3.48 -10.66 -29.88
N TYR A 59 -4.01 -11.71 -29.24
CA TYR A 59 -3.26 -12.94 -28.94
C TYR A 59 -3.98 -14.18 -29.46
N PRO A 60 -3.23 -15.21 -29.89
CA PRO A 60 -3.78 -16.54 -30.14
C PRO A 60 -4.19 -17.21 -28.81
N GLU A 61 -5.09 -18.19 -28.90
CA GLU A 61 -5.66 -18.88 -27.74
C GLU A 61 -4.61 -19.58 -26.87
N GLN A 62 -3.55 -20.11 -27.47
CA GLN A 62 -2.44 -20.76 -26.77
C GLN A 62 -1.70 -19.77 -25.86
N ASP A 63 -1.26 -18.64 -26.42
CA ASP A 63 -0.54 -17.58 -25.67
C ASP A 63 -1.43 -16.95 -24.58
N TYR A 64 -2.74 -16.82 -24.84
CA TYR A 64 -3.71 -16.37 -23.84
C TYR A 64 -3.81 -17.35 -22.68
N ALA A 65 -3.96 -18.65 -22.97
CA ALA A 65 -4.09 -19.68 -21.95
C ALA A 65 -2.84 -19.75 -21.06
N GLU A 66 -1.64 -19.72 -21.66
CA GLU A 66 -0.38 -19.74 -20.92
C GLU A 66 -0.24 -18.52 -20.00
N GLN A 67 -0.48 -17.32 -20.50
CA GLN A 67 -0.39 -16.09 -19.70
C GLN A 67 -1.44 -16.05 -18.59
N ARG A 68 -2.66 -16.49 -18.90
CA ARG A 68 -3.75 -16.56 -17.92
C ARG A 68 -3.40 -17.52 -16.79
N THR A 69 -2.92 -18.72 -17.11
CA THR A 69 -2.50 -19.69 -16.08
C THR A 69 -1.37 -19.14 -15.23
N GLY A 70 -0.38 -18.46 -15.82
CA GLY A 70 0.70 -17.82 -15.06
C GLY A 70 0.20 -16.78 -14.05
N LEU A 71 -0.75 -15.92 -14.47
CA LEU A 71 -1.35 -14.92 -13.59
C LEU A 71 -2.25 -15.54 -12.51
N GLU A 72 -3.03 -16.58 -12.85
CA GLU A 72 -3.86 -17.31 -11.89
C GLU A 72 -3.01 -18.02 -10.82
N ASP A 73 -1.91 -18.64 -11.22
CA ASP A 73 -0.94 -19.25 -10.30
C ASP A 73 -0.31 -18.22 -9.37
N GLU A 74 0.05 -17.03 -9.90
CA GLU A 74 0.58 -15.95 -9.09
C GLU A 74 -0.45 -15.44 -8.08
N ALA A 75 -1.70 -15.25 -8.52
CA ALA A 75 -2.80 -14.84 -7.64
C ALA A 75 -3.00 -15.85 -6.50
N ALA A 76 -3.02 -17.15 -6.81
CA ALA A 76 -3.18 -18.21 -5.82
C ALA A 76 -2.05 -18.17 -4.76
N ARG A 77 -0.79 -17.96 -5.20
CA ARG A 77 0.35 -17.84 -4.27
C ARG A 77 0.25 -16.61 -3.38
N VAL A 78 -0.14 -15.46 -3.94
CA VAL A 78 -0.28 -14.20 -3.19
C VAL A 78 -1.39 -14.31 -2.16
N ILE A 79 -2.56 -14.85 -2.53
CA ILE A 79 -3.69 -15.04 -1.63
C ILE A 79 -3.32 -15.98 -0.48
N ALA A 80 -2.68 -17.12 -0.79
CA ALA A 80 -2.23 -18.05 0.23
C ALA A 80 -1.24 -17.41 1.22
N GLU A 81 -0.36 -16.52 0.76
CA GLU A 81 0.57 -15.81 1.65
C GLU A 81 -0.15 -14.76 2.51
N ILE A 82 -1.12 -14.04 1.96
CA ILE A 82 -1.99 -13.13 2.72
C ILE A 82 -2.69 -13.88 3.84
N ASP A 83 -3.27 -15.04 3.55
CA ASP A 83 -3.98 -15.86 4.54
C ASP A 83 -3.04 -16.33 5.64
N ARG A 84 -1.83 -16.79 5.29
CA ARG A 84 -0.79 -17.19 6.26
C ARG A 84 -0.33 -16.06 7.17
N LEU A 85 -0.14 -14.85 6.64
CA LEU A 85 0.30 -13.69 7.43
C LEU A 85 -0.83 -13.13 8.29
N THR A 86 -2.06 -13.15 7.75
CA THR A 86 -3.26 -12.76 8.48
C THR A 86 -3.52 -13.72 9.66
N ALA A 87 -3.41 -15.03 9.44
CA ALA A 87 -3.53 -16.03 10.51
C ALA A 87 -2.45 -15.89 11.60
N ARG A 88 -1.24 -15.40 11.26
CA ARG A 88 -0.16 -15.09 12.20
C ARG A 88 -0.37 -13.79 12.98
N GLY A 89 -1.43 -13.03 12.70
CA GLY A 89 -1.78 -11.79 13.40
C GLY A 89 -0.94 -10.57 12.99
N GLU A 90 -0.25 -10.62 11.85
CA GLU A 90 0.58 -9.51 11.37
C GLU A 90 -0.24 -8.28 10.95
N VAL A 91 -1.55 -8.44 10.76
CA VAL A 91 -2.49 -7.36 10.44
C VAL A 91 -2.77 -6.46 11.66
N GLY A 92 -2.52 -6.92 12.90
CA GLY A 92 -2.96 -6.21 14.12
C GLY A 92 -1.85 -5.83 15.12
N ARG A 93 -0.60 -6.24 14.93
CA ARG A 93 0.43 -6.15 15.99
C ARG A 93 0.95 -4.73 16.29
N ARG A 94 0.69 -3.73 15.42
CA ARG A 94 1.16 -2.34 15.63
C ARG A 94 0.23 -1.43 16.41
N SER A 95 -1.03 -1.81 16.62
CA SER A 95 -1.96 -0.94 17.36
C SER A 95 -1.79 -0.98 18.89
N ARG A 96 -0.86 -1.79 19.42
CA ARG A 96 -0.69 -2.02 20.87
C ARG A 96 0.73 -1.76 21.41
N ALA A 97 1.61 -1.14 20.63
CA ALA A 97 2.97 -0.79 21.07
C ALA A 97 3.16 0.73 21.13
#